data_AF-A0A954A2Q3-F1
#
_entry.id   AF-A0A954A2Q3-F1
#
_cell.length_a   1.000
_cell.length_b   1.000
_cell.length_c   1.000
_cell.angle_alpha   90.00
_cell.angle_beta   90.00
_cell.angle_gamma   90.00
#
_symmetry.space_group_name_H-M   'P 1'
#
loop_
_entity.id
_entity.type
_entity.pdbx_description
1 polymer ?
#
loop_
_entity_poly.entity_id
_entity_poly.type
_entity_poly.pdbx_seq_one_letter_code
_entity_poly.pdbx_strand_id
1 'polypeptide(L)'
;MTALPSRVVAFATLCALSVPAAAQQRERTVTWPKEVCDAAARLPVQQGGRVKPLHTFAGFQLLRLNGKRTFTTAWGERLTPIEWLLDCWFFPKQAWDYQCIVVDDVRVIEAIGLPGGAKKRRDRYSLRELEPAFSKLGELGKKLEEKDPKRRTTLDSQIFNLSQVVPQMRYALGFLRFARDPVVTTGVKPLAEMFPGREKVPFLEFMGRFAEFRTRAEKLESDESLRPVAELLYFAKDFGRYAAVIPPPAGSEVFSSPGDILHAMWTGVPVHQEQMRWMHRFEELVGKTQDLEGLGAGLVALQKDLREAGTGHFDYGKVDMEVRFYQADWFYKALYLFLFGFLVCAFLWFLSGLGNVTRGGARRMLRLASYGTAITLVVGGEALLIIGIVIRCILRGRPPVTTPYEV
;
A
#
# COMPACT_ATOMS: atom_id res chain seq x y z
N MET A 1 -45.20 -50.80 32.17
CA MET A 1 -45.35 -49.34 32.38
C MET A 1 -44.41 -48.98 33.51
N THR A 2 -43.47 -48.05 33.49
CA THR A 2 -43.04 -46.97 32.57
C THR A 2 -41.91 -46.29 33.35
N ALA A 3 -40.66 -46.24 32.86
CA ALA A 3 -39.69 -45.16 33.11
C ALA A 3 -38.31 -45.56 32.53
N LEU A 4 -37.91 -44.89 31.46
CA LEU A 4 -36.57 -44.94 30.86
C LEU A 4 -35.53 -44.25 31.78
N PRO A 5 -34.31 -44.77 31.92
CA PRO A 5 -33.22 -44.01 32.51
C PRO A 5 -32.58 -43.06 31.48
N SER A 6 -32.56 -41.80 31.87
CA SER A 6 -31.75 -40.67 31.41
C SER A 6 -30.49 -41.01 30.60
N ARG A 7 -30.47 -40.59 29.34
CA ARG A 7 -29.24 -40.45 28.54
C ARG A 7 -28.45 -39.26 29.05
N VAL A 8 -27.30 -39.52 29.66
CA VAL A 8 -26.25 -38.53 29.90
C VAL A 8 -25.63 -38.19 28.54
N VAL A 9 -26.03 -37.06 27.96
CA VAL A 9 -25.33 -36.45 26.82
C VAL A 9 -24.15 -35.68 27.40
N ALA A 10 -22.96 -36.28 27.32
CA ALA A 10 -21.72 -35.57 27.56
C ALA A 10 -21.58 -34.47 26.50
N PHE A 11 -21.82 -33.22 26.90
CA PHE A 11 -21.42 -32.05 26.13
C PHE A 11 -19.89 -32.03 26.11
N ALA A 12 -19.29 -32.55 25.04
CA ALA A 12 -17.92 -32.23 24.69
C ALA A 12 -17.90 -30.74 24.33
N THR A 13 -17.58 -29.90 25.31
CA THR A 13 -17.21 -28.52 25.11
C THR A 13 -15.99 -28.52 24.20
N LEU A 14 -16.22 -28.32 22.90
CA LEU A 14 -15.18 -27.93 21.97
C LEU A 14 -14.69 -26.56 22.44
N CYS A 15 -13.71 -26.57 23.34
CA CYS A 15 -12.84 -25.43 23.55
C CYS A 15 -12.34 -25.05 22.16
N ALA A 16 -12.78 -23.90 21.67
CA ALA A 16 -12.18 -23.24 20.55
C ALA A 16 -10.70 -23.08 20.90
N LEU A 17 -9.88 -24.01 20.43
CA LEU A 17 -8.45 -23.81 20.33
C LEU A 17 -8.32 -22.61 19.41
N SER A 18 -8.15 -21.43 20.01
CA SER A 18 -7.42 -20.35 19.40
C SER A 18 -6.17 -21.00 18.83
N VAL A 19 -6.12 -21.17 17.51
CA VAL A 19 -4.88 -21.51 16.82
C VAL A 19 -3.86 -20.51 17.37
N PRO A 20 -2.82 -20.95 18.09
CA PRO A 20 -1.83 -20.02 18.58
C PRO A 20 -1.31 -19.34 17.32
N ALA A 21 -1.38 -18.00 17.30
CA ALA A 21 -0.76 -17.20 16.27
C ALA A 21 0.62 -17.81 16.03
N ALA A 22 0.82 -18.46 14.87
CA ALA A 22 2.15 -18.85 14.45
C ALA A 22 2.96 -17.57 14.56
N ALA A 23 3.90 -17.56 15.51
CA ALA A 23 4.37 -16.33 16.16
C ALA A 23 4.70 -15.30 15.09
N GLN A 24 3.98 -14.17 15.12
CA GLN A 24 4.15 -13.08 14.18
C GLN A 24 5.64 -12.75 14.10
N GLN A 25 6.28 -13.09 12.98
CA GLN A 25 7.73 -13.03 12.89
C GLN A 25 8.12 -11.60 12.54
N ARG A 26 8.54 -10.84 13.57
CA ARG A 26 9.05 -9.49 13.38
C ARG A 26 10.48 -9.57 12.85
N GLU A 27 10.65 -9.27 11.57
CA GLU A 27 11.96 -9.20 10.89
C GLU A 27 12.62 -7.85 11.14
N ARG A 28 11.86 -6.75 11.00
CA ARG A 28 12.34 -5.39 11.29
C ARG A 28 12.16 -5.08 12.78
N THR A 29 13.27 -4.98 13.48
CA THR A 29 13.32 -4.76 14.94
C THR A 29 13.37 -3.29 15.36
N VAL A 30 13.79 -2.39 14.46
CA VAL A 30 13.86 -0.94 14.72
C VAL A 30 12.90 -0.16 13.83
N THR A 31 12.40 0.96 14.31
CA THR A 31 11.60 1.90 13.51
C THR A 31 12.44 2.47 12.36
N TRP A 32 11.80 2.75 11.23
CA TRP A 32 12.48 3.43 10.13
C TRP A 32 12.97 4.82 10.56
N PRO A 33 14.25 5.16 10.31
CA PRO A 33 14.74 6.51 10.58
C PRO A 33 13.97 7.54 9.74
N LYS A 34 13.68 8.70 10.33
CA LYS A 34 12.93 9.77 9.66
C LYS A 34 13.53 10.17 8.31
N GLU A 35 14.86 10.25 8.24
CA GLU A 35 15.59 10.58 7.00
C GLU A 35 15.33 9.55 5.89
N VAL A 36 15.32 8.26 6.23
CA VAL A 36 15.03 7.17 5.28
C VAL A 36 13.59 7.29 4.79
N CYS A 37 12.62 7.54 5.68
CA CYS A 37 11.23 7.77 5.29
C CYS A 37 11.07 9.01 4.40
N ASP A 38 11.78 10.10 4.71
CA ASP A 38 11.76 11.34 3.93
C ASP A 38 12.36 11.13 2.53
N ALA A 39 13.45 10.37 2.40
CA ALA A 39 14.00 10.00 1.11
C ALA A 39 13.02 9.10 0.34
N ALA A 40 12.55 8.00 0.94
CA ALA A 40 11.60 7.09 0.30
C ALA A 40 10.31 7.80 -0.14
N ALA A 41 9.81 8.76 0.65
CA ALA A 41 8.65 9.58 0.32
C ALA A 41 8.77 10.32 -1.03
N ARG A 42 9.99 10.69 -1.41
CA ARG A 42 10.33 11.47 -2.61
C ARG A 42 10.69 10.62 -3.82
N LEU A 43 10.74 9.30 -3.69
CA LEU A 43 10.94 8.42 -4.84
C LEU A 43 9.83 8.66 -5.87
N PRO A 44 10.17 8.84 -7.16
CA PRO A 44 9.17 9.04 -8.20
C PRO A 44 8.44 7.75 -8.53
N VAL A 45 7.12 7.85 -8.76
CA VAL A 45 6.32 6.75 -9.26
C VAL A 45 5.31 7.20 -10.33
N GLN A 46 5.36 6.47 -11.44
CA GLN A 46 4.41 6.26 -12.51
C GLN A 46 2.99 5.82 -12.18
N GLN A 47 1.94 6.67 -12.22
CA GLN A 47 0.57 6.13 -12.12
C GLN A 47 -0.46 6.97 -12.86
N GLY A 48 -1.18 6.35 -13.81
CA GLY A 48 -2.18 7.01 -14.64
C GLY A 48 -1.55 8.10 -15.53
N GLY A 49 -0.38 7.82 -16.10
CA GLY A 49 0.39 8.76 -16.94
C GLY A 49 1.13 9.86 -16.19
N ARG A 50 0.83 10.10 -14.90
CA ARG A 50 1.49 11.14 -14.10
C ARG A 50 2.54 10.55 -13.14
N VAL A 51 3.72 11.16 -13.12
CA VAL A 51 4.73 10.95 -12.08
C VAL A 51 4.32 11.69 -10.80
N LYS A 52 4.31 10.98 -9.68
CA LYS A 52 3.97 11.52 -8.35
C LYS A 52 4.98 10.98 -7.31
N PRO A 53 5.11 11.59 -6.13
CA PRO A 53 5.92 11.01 -5.06
C PRO A 53 5.33 9.68 -4.58
N LEU A 54 6.22 8.77 -4.17
CA LEU A 54 5.85 7.51 -3.56
C LEU A 54 4.99 7.72 -2.31
N HIS A 55 5.16 8.84 -1.59
CA HIS A 55 4.29 9.20 -0.46
C HIS A 55 2.80 9.30 -0.84
N THR A 56 2.50 9.90 -1.99
CA THR A 56 1.12 9.99 -2.47
C THR A 56 0.60 8.61 -2.85
N PHE A 57 1.39 7.86 -3.61
CA PHE A 57 1.05 6.50 -4.02
C PHE A 57 0.78 5.60 -2.81
N ALA A 58 1.75 5.44 -1.91
CA ALA A 58 1.64 4.64 -0.70
C ALA A 58 0.42 5.06 0.15
N GLY A 59 0.21 6.37 0.25
CA GLY A 59 -0.91 6.94 0.95
C GLY A 59 -2.28 6.54 0.40
N PHE A 60 -2.44 6.51 -0.92
CA PHE A 60 -3.68 6.04 -1.55
C PHE A 60 -3.84 4.53 -1.43
N GLN A 61 -2.77 3.77 -1.58
CA GLN A 61 -2.80 2.31 -1.41
C GLN A 61 -3.25 1.95 0.02
N LEU A 62 -2.60 2.51 1.03
CA LEU A 62 -2.97 2.24 2.43
C LEU A 62 -4.38 2.76 2.75
N LEU A 63 -4.78 3.92 2.23
CA LEU A 63 -6.15 4.43 2.41
C LEU A 63 -7.19 3.45 1.84
N ARG A 64 -6.94 2.88 0.67
CA ARG A 64 -7.83 1.91 0.01
C ARG A 64 -7.95 0.61 0.80
N LEU A 65 -6.84 0.09 1.35
CA LEU A 65 -6.85 -1.14 2.14
C LEU A 65 -7.48 -0.93 3.53
N ASN A 66 -7.14 0.19 4.19
CA ASN A 66 -7.30 0.35 5.64
C ASN A 66 -8.35 1.40 6.04
N GLY A 67 -8.92 2.13 5.07
CA GLY A 67 -9.80 3.28 5.27
C GLY A 67 -9.13 4.49 5.94
N LYS A 68 -7.83 4.38 6.26
CA LYS A 68 -7.00 5.43 6.90
C LYS A 68 -5.56 5.30 6.40
N ARG A 69 -4.86 6.43 6.36
CA ARG A 69 -3.43 6.51 5.98
C ARG A 69 -2.46 6.07 7.10
N THR A 70 -2.95 5.47 8.17
CA THR A 70 -2.13 4.95 9.28
C THR A 70 -2.83 3.77 9.97
N PHE A 71 -2.06 2.89 10.59
CA PHE A 71 -2.58 1.89 11.52
C PHE A 71 -1.51 1.53 12.56
N THR A 72 -1.95 0.89 13.63
CA THR A 72 -1.05 0.37 14.67
C THR A 72 -0.90 -1.13 14.47
N THR A 73 0.34 -1.61 14.45
CA THR A 73 0.65 -3.05 14.35
C THR A 73 0.33 -3.75 15.68
N ALA A 74 0.32 -5.08 15.67
CA ALA A 74 0.14 -5.86 16.89
C ALA A 74 1.28 -5.64 17.92
N TRP A 75 2.45 -5.16 17.49
CA TRP A 75 3.55 -4.77 18.38
C TRP A 75 3.44 -3.33 18.90
N GLY A 76 2.32 -2.65 18.68
CA GLY A 76 2.09 -1.28 19.18
C GLY A 76 2.74 -0.16 18.35
N GLU A 77 3.42 -0.50 17.26
CA GLU A 77 4.06 0.48 16.37
C GLU A 77 3.01 1.09 15.43
N ARG A 78 2.93 2.43 15.37
CA ARG A 78 2.06 3.13 14.44
C ARG A 78 2.80 3.39 13.13
N LEU A 79 2.34 2.78 12.04
CA LEU A 79 2.94 2.96 10.71
C LEU A 79 2.24 4.06 9.91
N THR A 80 3.04 4.92 9.29
CA THR A 80 2.70 5.81 8.19
C THR A 80 2.65 5.06 6.86
N PRO A 81 2.13 5.66 5.77
CA PRO A 81 2.06 4.97 4.48
C PRO A 81 3.44 4.55 3.93
N ILE A 82 4.47 5.36 4.16
CA ILE A 82 5.82 5.04 3.67
C ILE A 82 6.43 3.89 4.46
N GLU A 83 6.33 3.92 5.79
CA GLU A 83 6.82 2.82 6.64
C GLU A 83 6.11 1.50 6.30
N TRP A 84 4.78 1.54 6.13
CA TRP A 84 4.00 0.39 5.68
C TRP A 84 4.48 -0.14 4.32
N LEU A 85 4.70 0.75 3.34
CA LEU A 85 5.10 0.33 2.00
C LEU A 85 6.53 -0.24 1.98
N LEU A 86 7.46 0.36 2.72
CA LEU A 86 8.81 -0.16 2.88
C LEU A 86 8.80 -1.53 3.57
N ASP A 87 7.95 -1.73 4.57
CA ASP A 87 7.76 -3.06 5.18
C ASP A 87 7.20 -4.06 4.15
N CYS A 88 6.24 -3.67 3.31
CA CYS A 88 5.75 -4.52 2.24
C CYS A 88 6.86 -4.93 1.25
N TRP A 89 7.73 -4.00 0.89
CA TRP A 89 8.79 -4.23 -0.09
C TRP A 89 9.96 -5.06 0.47
N PHE A 90 10.39 -4.77 1.69
CA PHE A 90 11.62 -5.32 2.28
C PHE A 90 11.37 -6.40 3.34
N PHE A 91 10.22 -6.38 4.02
CA PHE A 91 9.85 -7.32 5.09
C PHE A 91 8.47 -7.95 4.84
N PRO A 92 8.26 -8.61 3.68
CA PRO A 92 6.94 -9.05 3.26
C PRO A 92 6.33 -10.10 4.17
N LYS A 93 7.15 -10.93 4.85
CA LYS A 93 6.66 -11.98 5.76
C LYS A 93 6.06 -11.34 7.01
N GLN A 94 6.75 -10.34 7.57
CA GLN A 94 6.21 -9.51 8.64
C GLN A 94 4.93 -8.77 8.21
N ALA A 95 4.94 -8.14 7.02
CA ALA A 95 3.80 -7.38 6.52
C ALA A 95 2.59 -8.25 6.11
N TRP A 96 2.79 -9.56 5.86
CA TRP A 96 1.72 -10.55 5.67
C TRP A 96 0.75 -10.60 6.86
N ASP A 97 1.25 -10.28 8.06
CA ASP A 97 0.53 -10.33 9.33
C ASP A 97 -0.11 -8.99 9.72
N TYR A 98 0.03 -7.96 8.88
CA TYR A 98 -0.50 -6.64 9.20
C TYR A 98 -2.02 -6.61 9.07
N GLN A 99 -2.72 -6.32 10.16
CA GLN A 99 -4.17 -6.10 10.18
C GLN A 99 -4.51 -4.71 9.59
N CYS A 100 -4.26 -4.54 8.29
CA CYS A 100 -4.48 -3.30 7.56
C CYS A 100 -5.54 -3.42 6.45
N ILE A 101 -6.24 -4.56 6.33
CA ILE A 101 -7.36 -4.76 5.40
C ILE A 101 -8.68 -4.59 6.17
N VAL A 102 -9.40 -3.49 5.94
CA VAL A 102 -10.71 -3.27 6.57
C VAL A 102 -11.78 -4.08 5.84
N VAL A 103 -12.58 -4.78 6.62
CA VAL A 103 -13.83 -5.41 6.17
C VAL A 103 -14.97 -4.82 7.00
N ASP A 104 -15.93 -4.19 6.32
CA ASP A 104 -16.99 -3.41 6.98
C ASP A 104 -18.15 -4.27 7.52
N ASP A 105 -18.30 -5.50 7.03
CA ASP A 105 -19.37 -6.41 7.42
C ASP A 105 -18.85 -7.84 7.53
N VAL A 106 -18.98 -8.42 8.73
CA VAL A 106 -18.56 -9.79 9.05
C VAL A 106 -19.19 -10.84 8.13
N ARG A 107 -20.37 -10.57 7.57
CA ARG A 107 -21.02 -11.48 6.59
C ARG A 107 -20.19 -11.67 5.32
N VAL A 108 -19.31 -10.72 4.99
CA VAL A 108 -18.34 -10.89 3.89
C VAL A 108 -17.37 -12.03 4.22
N ILE A 109 -16.88 -12.09 5.47
CA ILE A 109 -15.96 -13.12 5.95
C ILE A 109 -16.66 -14.49 5.97
N GLU A 110 -17.91 -14.53 6.44
CA GLU A 110 -18.73 -15.75 6.42
C GLU A 110 -19.00 -16.22 4.97
N ALA A 111 -19.32 -15.30 4.06
CA ALA A 111 -19.60 -15.61 2.66
C ALA A 111 -18.40 -16.19 1.90
N ILE A 112 -17.18 -15.79 2.28
CA ILE A 112 -15.94 -16.34 1.71
C ILE A 112 -15.48 -17.63 2.42
N GLY A 113 -16.25 -18.13 3.39
CA GLY A 113 -16.01 -19.42 4.05
C GLY A 113 -15.12 -19.35 5.29
N LEU A 114 -14.90 -18.18 5.87
CA LEU A 114 -14.16 -18.01 7.12
C LEU A 114 -15.10 -17.82 8.32
N PRO A 115 -14.70 -18.22 9.54
CA PRO A 115 -15.52 -18.03 10.73
C PRO A 115 -15.64 -16.54 11.09
N GLY A 116 -16.87 -16.00 11.04
CA GLY A 116 -17.16 -14.60 11.37
C GLY A 116 -17.10 -14.26 12.88
N GLY A 117 -17.22 -15.26 13.76
CA GLY A 117 -17.45 -15.04 15.19
C GLY A 117 -16.28 -14.46 16.02
N ALA A 118 -15.07 -14.37 15.46
CA ALA A 118 -13.88 -13.94 16.22
C ALA A 118 -13.72 -12.40 16.32
N LYS A 119 -14.41 -11.62 15.47
CA LYS A 119 -14.20 -10.17 15.32
C LYS A 119 -15.51 -9.38 15.29
N LYS A 120 -15.40 -8.05 15.41
CA LYS A 120 -16.56 -7.15 15.33
C LYS A 120 -17.13 -7.13 13.92
N ARG A 121 -18.36 -6.59 13.77
CA ARG A 121 -19.01 -6.41 12.47
C ARG A 121 -18.10 -5.74 11.44
N ARG A 122 -17.46 -4.64 11.82
CA ARG A 122 -16.42 -3.96 11.05
C ARG A 122 -15.09 -4.13 11.77
N ASP A 123 -14.13 -4.74 11.10
CA ASP A 123 -12.82 -5.03 11.69
C ASP A 123 -11.70 -5.07 10.64
N ARG A 124 -10.47 -5.26 11.11
CA ARG A 124 -9.27 -5.31 10.28
C ARG A 124 -8.69 -6.71 10.25
N TYR A 125 -8.26 -7.14 9.07
CA TYR A 125 -7.72 -8.46 8.79
C TYR A 125 -6.33 -8.33 8.18
N SER A 126 -5.51 -9.34 8.42
CA SER A 126 -4.24 -9.57 7.75
C SER A 126 -4.40 -10.50 6.55
N LEU A 127 -3.38 -10.57 5.69
CA LEU A 127 -3.40 -11.57 4.63
C LEU A 127 -3.35 -12.99 5.19
N ARG A 128 -2.62 -13.23 6.29
CA ARG A 128 -2.62 -14.54 6.97
C ARG A 128 -4.02 -15.00 7.36
N GLU A 129 -4.81 -14.10 7.92
CA GLU A 129 -6.19 -14.42 8.34
C GLU A 129 -7.11 -14.71 7.15
N LEU A 130 -6.86 -14.08 6.00
CA LEU A 130 -7.68 -14.23 4.79
C LEU A 130 -7.20 -15.34 3.85
N GLU A 131 -5.96 -15.81 4.02
CA GLU A 131 -5.29 -16.78 3.15
C GLU A 131 -6.11 -18.04 2.86
N PRO A 132 -6.75 -18.70 3.85
CA PRO A 132 -7.55 -19.90 3.59
C PRO A 132 -8.72 -19.66 2.63
N ALA A 133 -9.18 -18.42 2.48
CA ALA A 133 -10.30 -18.05 1.62
C ALA A 133 -9.91 -17.40 0.30
N PHE A 134 -8.62 -17.29 -0.05
CA PHE A 134 -8.20 -16.63 -1.29
C PHE A 134 -8.83 -17.23 -2.56
N SER A 135 -8.89 -18.55 -2.66
CA SER A 135 -9.53 -19.22 -3.79
C SER A 135 -11.02 -18.87 -3.88
N LYS A 136 -11.75 -18.99 -2.76
CA LYS A 136 -13.18 -18.69 -2.71
C LYS A 136 -13.49 -17.21 -2.99
N LEU A 137 -12.68 -16.31 -2.42
CA LEU A 137 -12.78 -14.87 -2.65
C LEU A 137 -12.55 -14.53 -4.12
N GLY A 138 -11.59 -15.18 -4.78
CA GLY A 138 -11.33 -15.02 -6.21
C GLY A 138 -12.51 -15.48 -7.08
N GLU A 139 -13.08 -16.65 -6.78
CA GLU A 139 -14.26 -17.17 -7.49
C GLU A 139 -15.47 -16.23 -7.37
N LEU A 140 -15.76 -15.76 -6.16
CA LEU A 140 -16.86 -14.83 -5.90
C LEU A 140 -16.58 -13.48 -6.58
N GLY A 141 -15.35 -12.98 -6.51
CA GLY A 141 -14.92 -11.77 -7.19
C GLY A 141 -15.21 -11.81 -8.69
N LYS A 142 -14.81 -12.89 -9.36
CA LYS A 142 -15.05 -13.07 -10.81
C LYS A 142 -16.55 -13.12 -11.14
N LYS A 143 -17.33 -13.90 -10.39
CA LYS A 143 -18.79 -13.96 -10.57
C LYS A 143 -19.46 -12.60 -10.39
N LEU A 144 -18.97 -11.82 -9.44
CA LEU A 144 -19.50 -10.49 -9.17
C LEU A 144 -19.06 -9.47 -10.21
N GLU A 145 -17.86 -9.60 -10.76
CA GLU A 145 -17.35 -8.77 -11.86
C GLU A 145 -18.27 -8.84 -13.09
N GLU A 146 -18.67 -10.05 -13.48
CA GLU A 146 -19.58 -10.34 -14.60
C GLU A 146 -21.01 -9.82 -14.35
N LYS A 147 -21.39 -9.61 -13.08
CA LYS A 147 -22.71 -9.09 -12.69
C LYS A 147 -22.76 -7.57 -12.82
N ASP A 148 -23.84 -7.05 -13.44
CA ASP A 148 -24.13 -5.62 -13.54
C ASP A 148 -23.99 -4.93 -12.17
N PRO A 149 -23.11 -3.89 -12.04
CA PRO A 149 -22.91 -3.16 -10.80
C PRO A 149 -24.20 -2.67 -10.14
N LYS A 150 -25.22 -2.27 -10.92
CA LYS A 150 -26.51 -1.78 -10.39
C LYS A 150 -27.36 -2.87 -9.74
N ARG A 151 -27.07 -4.14 -10.05
CA ARG A 151 -27.78 -5.31 -9.51
C ARG A 151 -27.04 -5.96 -8.33
N ARG A 152 -25.86 -5.46 -7.97
CA ARG A 152 -25.09 -5.98 -6.84
C ARG A 152 -25.74 -5.52 -5.53
N THR A 153 -25.97 -6.46 -4.62
CA THR A 153 -26.39 -6.11 -3.25
C THR A 153 -25.26 -5.37 -2.52
N THR A 154 -25.54 -4.78 -1.35
CA THR A 154 -24.47 -4.19 -0.53
C THR A 154 -23.40 -5.23 -0.15
N LEU A 155 -23.82 -6.46 0.16
CA LEU A 155 -22.91 -7.55 0.48
C LEU A 155 -22.08 -7.95 -0.75
N ASP A 156 -22.70 -8.06 -1.92
CA ASP A 156 -21.99 -8.32 -3.20
C ASP A 156 -20.91 -7.27 -3.44
N SER A 157 -21.24 -5.99 -3.30
CA SER A 157 -20.29 -4.90 -3.50
C SER A 157 -19.11 -4.95 -2.51
N GLN A 158 -19.36 -5.36 -1.26
CA GLN A 158 -18.31 -5.52 -0.26
C GLN A 158 -17.42 -6.75 -0.53
N ILE A 159 -18.00 -7.88 -0.94
CA ILE A 159 -17.24 -9.08 -1.35
C ILE A 159 -16.36 -8.74 -2.57
N PHE A 160 -16.94 -8.05 -3.56
CA PHE A 160 -16.21 -7.61 -4.73
C PHE A 160 -15.08 -6.63 -4.36
N ASN A 161 -15.34 -5.66 -3.49
CA ASN A 161 -14.28 -4.76 -3.02
C ASN A 161 -13.14 -5.52 -2.33
N LEU A 162 -13.46 -6.48 -1.45
CA LEU A 162 -12.45 -7.31 -0.79
C LEU A 162 -11.65 -8.13 -1.81
N SER A 163 -12.29 -8.64 -2.87
CA SER A 163 -11.62 -9.39 -3.94
C SER A 163 -10.66 -8.53 -4.76
N GLN A 164 -10.81 -7.20 -4.77
CA GLN A 164 -9.87 -6.26 -5.39
C GLN A 164 -8.73 -5.87 -4.43
N VAL A 165 -9.05 -5.67 -3.16
CA VAL A 165 -8.13 -5.21 -2.10
C VAL A 165 -7.09 -6.28 -1.73
N VAL A 166 -7.49 -7.56 -1.65
CA VAL A 166 -6.56 -8.65 -1.29
C VAL A 166 -5.43 -8.81 -2.31
N PRO A 167 -5.69 -8.88 -3.64
CA PRO A 167 -4.62 -8.87 -4.63
C PRO A 167 -3.71 -7.65 -4.52
N GLN A 168 -4.25 -6.44 -4.29
CA GLN A 168 -3.41 -5.23 -4.17
C GLN A 168 -2.38 -5.32 -3.04
N MET A 169 -2.79 -5.83 -1.86
CA MET A 169 -1.84 -6.08 -0.78
C MET A 169 -0.80 -7.12 -1.21
N ARG A 170 -1.20 -8.20 -1.88
CA ARG A 170 -0.26 -9.22 -2.41
C ARG A 170 0.71 -8.64 -3.45
N TYR A 171 0.26 -7.74 -4.32
CA TYR A 171 1.12 -7.01 -5.26
C TYR A 171 2.13 -6.12 -4.55
N ALA A 172 1.72 -5.41 -3.49
CA ALA A 172 2.64 -4.63 -2.67
C ALA A 172 3.72 -5.50 -2.03
N LEU A 173 3.33 -6.65 -1.46
CA LEU A 173 4.26 -7.59 -0.84
C LEU A 173 5.18 -8.27 -1.86
N GLY A 174 4.68 -8.55 -3.06
CA GLY A 174 5.40 -9.24 -4.13
C GLY A 174 6.28 -8.36 -5.00
N PHE A 175 6.22 -7.03 -4.85
CA PHE A 175 6.85 -6.08 -5.77
C PHE A 175 8.34 -6.37 -6.06
N LEU A 176 9.11 -6.67 -5.01
CA LEU A 176 10.55 -6.98 -5.11
C LEU A 176 10.84 -8.49 -5.09
N ARG A 177 9.88 -9.33 -5.51
CA ARG A 177 10.07 -10.79 -5.50
C ARG A 177 11.18 -11.24 -6.45
N PHE A 178 11.38 -10.53 -7.56
CA PHE A 178 12.51 -10.76 -8.47
C PHE A 178 13.88 -10.60 -7.80
N ALA A 179 13.99 -9.83 -6.73
CA ALA A 179 15.24 -9.62 -6.01
C ALA A 179 15.40 -10.55 -4.80
N ARG A 180 14.30 -11.14 -4.32
CA ARG A 180 14.26 -11.99 -3.11
C ARG A 180 14.31 -13.47 -3.42
N ASP A 181 13.65 -13.90 -4.49
CA ASP A 181 13.46 -15.32 -4.78
C ASP A 181 14.52 -15.78 -5.79
N PRO A 182 15.51 -16.59 -5.38
CA PRO A 182 16.49 -17.13 -6.31
C PRO A 182 15.86 -18.20 -7.21
N VAL A 183 16.48 -18.44 -8.36
CA VAL A 183 16.14 -19.55 -9.25
C VAL A 183 16.85 -20.79 -8.75
N VAL A 184 16.08 -21.83 -8.43
CA VAL A 184 16.62 -23.16 -8.12
C VAL A 184 16.99 -23.85 -9.42
N THR A 185 18.25 -24.27 -9.54
CA THR A 185 18.78 -24.90 -10.76
C THR A 185 18.70 -26.42 -10.71
N THR A 186 18.74 -26.99 -9.49
CA THR A 186 18.68 -28.43 -9.26
C THR A 186 17.33 -28.97 -9.68
N GLY A 187 17.32 -30.10 -10.39
CA GLY A 187 16.08 -30.73 -10.88
C GLY A 187 15.54 -30.14 -12.18
N VAL A 188 16.18 -29.10 -12.74
CA VAL A 188 15.82 -28.51 -14.03
C VAL A 188 17.02 -28.61 -14.97
N LYS A 189 17.01 -29.60 -15.87
CA LYS A 189 18.16 -29.94 -16.73
C LYS A 189 18.77 -28.74 -17.46
N PRO A 190 18.00 -27.87 -18.15
CA PRO A 190 18.54 -26.68 -18.79
C PRO A 190 19.29 -25.76 -17.82
N LEU A 191 18.77 -25.56 -16.61
CA LEU A 191 19.39 -24.68 -15.61
C LEU A 191 20.64 -25.29 -15.00
N ALA A 192 20.62 -26.59 -14.69
CA ALA A 192 21.79 -27.32 -14.19
C ALA A 192 22.96 -27.28 -15.19
N GLU A 193 22.68 -27.39 -16.50
CA GLU A 193 23.70 -27.25 -17.55
C GLU A 193 24.19 -25.80 -17.71
N MET A 194 23.31 -24.81 -17.57
CA MET A 194 23.67 -23.39 -17.67
C MET A 194 24.49 -22.91 -16.48
N PHE A 195 24.22 -23.44 -15.28
CA PHE A 195 24.82 -23.01 -14.02
C PHE A 195 25.43 -24.22 -13.27
N PRO A 196 26.49 -24.84 -13.82
CA PRO A 196 27.06 -26.05 -13.25
C PRO A 196 27.58 -25.82 -11.83
N GLY A 197 27.21 -26.73 -10.92
CA GLY A 197 27.66 -26.71 -9.52
C GLY A 197 26.99 -25.66 -8.62
N ARG A 198 26.07 -24.82 -9.13
CA ARG A 198 25.34 -23.83 -8.32
C ARG A 198 23.91 -24.27 -8.13
N GLU A 199 23.48 -24.55 -6.89
CA GLU A 199 22.10 -25.00 -6.60
C GLU A 199 21.03 -23.91 -6.77
N LYS A 200 21.45 -22.65 -6.55
CA LYS A 200 20.60 -21.47 -6.64
C LYS A 200 21.36 -20.34 -7.30
N VAL A 201 20.67 -19.52 -8.08
CA VAL A 201 21.24 -18.33 -8.73
C VAL A 201 20.30 -17.13 -8.54
N PRO A 202 20.83 -15.90 -8.43
CA PRO A 202 20.01 -14.70 -8.46
C PRO A 202 19.13 -14.66 -9.70
N PHE A 203 17.89 -14.20 -9.53
CA PHE A 203 16.92 -14.18 -10.63
C PHE A 203 17.34 -13.24 -11.76
N LEU A 204 17.95 -12.09 -11.47
CA LEU A 204 18.45 -11.20 -12.52
C LEU A 204 19.61 -11.81 -13.31
N GLU A 205 20.48 -12.59 -12.66
CA GLU A 205 21.53 -13.34 -13.34
C GLU A 205 20.93 -14.37 -14.32
N PHE A 206 19.91 -15.11 -13.87
CA PHE A 206 19.15 -16.00 -14.74
C PHE A 206 18.49 -15.26 -15.91
N MET A 207 17.85 -14.13 -15.64
CA MET A 207 17.18 -13.34 -16.67
C MET A 207 18.15 -12.80 -17.73
N GLY A 208 19.39 -12.47 -17.34
CA GLY A 208 20.46 -12.09 -18.28
C GLY A 208 20.83 -13.19 -19.28
N ARG A 209 20.57 -14.46 -18.94
CA ARG A 209 20.78 -15.63 -19.81
C ARG A 209 19.46 -16.28 -20.26
N PHE A 210 18.34 -15.56 -20.17
CA PHE A 210 17.02 -16.12 -20.45
C PHE A 210 16.84 -16.60 -21.90
N ALA A 211 17.49 -15.94 -22.88
CA ALA A 211 17.46 -16.37 -24.27
C ALA A 211 18.10 -17.77 -24.45
N GLU A 212 19.24 -18.02 -23.80
CA GLU A 212 19.89 -19.34 -23.79
C GLU A 212 18.98 -20.39 -23.13
N PHE A 213 18.38 -20.04 -21.98
CA PHE A 213 17.43 -20.92 -21.30
C PHE A 213 16.25 -21.30 -22.20
N ARG A 214 15.65 -20.32 -22.90
CA ARG A 214 14.51 -20.56 -23.80
C ARG A 214 14.85 -21.56 -24.88
N THR A 215 15.97 -21.38 -25.59
CA THR A 215 16.41 -22.30 -26.64
C THR A 215 16.65 -23.72 -26.12
N ARG A 216 17.11 -23.86 -24.87
CA ARG A 216 17.26 -25.19 -24.24
C ARG A 216 15.92 -25.77 -23.78
N ALA A 217 15.02 -24.93 -23.25
CA ALA A 217 13.72 -25.31 -22.72
C ALA A 217 12.67 -25.63 -23.81
N GLU A 218 12.80 -25.06 -25.02
CA GLU A 218 11.96 -25.41 -26.19
C GLU A 218 11.97 -26.92 -26.48
N LYS A 219 13.09 -27.60 -26.22
CA LYS A 219 13.22 -29.06 -26.39
C LYS A 219 12.50 -29.87 -25.31
N LEU A 220 11.92 -29.19 -24.32
CA LEU A 220 11.34 -29.75 -23.09
C LEU A 220 9.94 -29.14 -22.83
N GLU A 221 9.24 -28.63 -23.85
CA GLU A 221 7.99 -27.87 -23.74
C GLU A 221 6.87 -28.50 -22.88
N SER A 222 6.93 -29.80 -22.59
CA SER A 222 5.95 -30.53 -21.77
C SER A 222 6.53 -31.10 -20.47
N ASP A 223 7.74 -30.71 -20.09
CA ASP A 223 8.42 -31.22 -18.90
C ASP A 223 7.92 -30.50 -17.64
N GLU A 224 7.35 -31.27 -16.70
CA GLU A 224 6.84 -30.77 -15.42
C GLU A 224 7.95 -30.09 -14.59
N SER A 225 9.22 -30.44 -14.80
CA SER A 225 10.36 -29.78 -14.15
C SER A 225 10.49 -28.29 -14.48
N LEU A 226 9.90 -27.81 -15.59
CA LEU A 226 9.90 -26.39 -15.95
C LEU A 226 8.85 -25.57 -15.18
N ARG A 227 7.85 -26.23 -14.58
CA ARG A 227 6.73 -25.56 -13.92
C ARG A 227 7.16 -24.59 -12.81
N PRO A 228 8.08 -24.93 -11.89
CA PRO A 228 8.56 -23.98 -10.87
C PRO A 228 9.20 -22.73 -11.47
N VAL A 229 9.93 -22.87 -12.57
CA VAL A 229 10.56 -21.74 -13.28
C VAL A 229 9.48 -20.86 -13.94
N ALA A 230 8.49 -21.47 -14.58
CA ALA A 230 7.36 -20.74 -15.18
C ALA A 230 6.54 -19.98 -14.12
N GLU A 231 6.28 -20.59 -12.96
CA GLU A 231 5.60 -19.94 -11.84
C GLU A 231 6.41 -18.76 -11.29
N LEU A 232 7.72 -18.94 -11.09
CA LEU A 232 8.62 -17.88 -10.62
C LEU A 232 8.65 -16.70 -11.60
N LEU A 233 8.78 -16.97 -12.90
CA LEU A 233 8.74 -15.95 -13.95
C LEU A 233 7.41 -15.19 -13.97
N TYR A 234 6.28 -15.93 -13.89
CA TYR A 234 4.95 -15.34 -13.85
C TYR A 234 4.81 -14.41 -12.64
N PHE A 235 5.15 -14.88 -11.44
CA PHE A 235 5.01 -14.09 -10.22
C PHE A 235 5.96 -12.89 -10.17
N ALA A 236 7.22 -13.05 -10.57
CA ALA A 236 8.18 -11.94 -10.59
C ALA A 236 7.71 -10.83 -11.55
N LYS A 237 7.22 -11.21 -12.73
CA LYS A 237 6.65 -10.27 -13.72
C LYS A 237 5.39 -9.60 -13.20
N ASP A 238 4.42 -10.40 -12.76
CA ASP A 238 3.09 -9.89 -12.40
C ASP A 238 3.16 -9.02 -11.15
N PHE A 239 3.82 -9.49 -10.08
CA PHE A 239 3.99 -8.68 -8.88
C PHE A 239 4.90 -7.46 -9.10
N GLY A 240 5.91 -7.59 -9.96
CA GLY A 240 6.79 -6.49 -10.33
C GLY A 240 6.08 -5.30 -10.98
N ARG A 241 4.83 -5.45 -11.46
CA ARG A 241 4.01 -4.37 -12.04
C ARG A 241 3.31 -3.46 -11.03
N TYR A 242 3.46 -3.73 -9.74
CA TYR A 242 2.76 -2.96 -8.70
C TYR A 242 3.06 -1.45 -8.75
N ALA A 243 4.29 -1.05 -9.04
CA ALA A 243 4.71 0.35 -9.11
C ALA A 243 5.73 0.59 -10.23
N ALA A 244 5.46 1.56 -11.10
CA ALA A 244 6.39 2.01 -12.14
C ALA A 244 7.36 3.05 -11.57
N VAL A 245 8.50 2.57 -11.06
CA VAL A 245 9.51 3.37 -10.33
C VAL A 245 10.83 3.51 -11.08
N ILE A 246 10.97 2.84 -12.23
CA ILE A 246 12.22 2.85 -13.00
C ILE A 246 12.11 3.94 -14.07
N PRO A 247 13.00 4.94 -14.06
CA PRO A 247 12.97 6.01 -15.04
C PRO A 247 13.09 5.49 -16.48
N PRO A 248 12.47 6.19 -17.45
CA PRO A 248 12.70 5.90 -18.86
C PRO A 248 14.16 6.17 -19.26
N PRO A 249 14.68 5.50 -20.30
CA PRO A 249 15.91 5.92 -20.96
C PRO A 249 15.71 7.25 -21.71
N ALA A 250 16.82 7.85 -22.15
CA ALA A 250 16.79 9.06 -22.99
C ALA A 250 15.84 8.89 -24.20
N GLY A 251 14.98 9.87 -24.43
CA GLY A 251 13.99 9.86 -25.52
C GLY A 251 12.65 9.20 -25.19
N SER A 252 12.46 8.68 -23.98
CA SER A 252 11.17 8.22 -23.46
C SER A 252 10.74 9.03 -22.23
N GLU A 253 9.43 9.14 -22.04
CA GLU A 253 8.81 9.83 -20.89
C GLU A 253 8.11 8.85 -19.92
N VAL A 254 8.05 7.56 -20.27
CA VAL A 254 7.25 6.57 -19.55
C VAL A 254 8.12 5.72 -18.63
N PHE A 255 7.88 5.84 -17.33
CA PHE A 255 8.49 4.99 -16.32
C PHE A 255 8.05 3.54 -16.52
N SER A 256 8.99 2.64 -16.26
CA SER A 256 8.74 1.20 -16.26
C SER A 256 8.63 0.67 -14.84
N SER A 257 7.86 -0.38 -14.67
CA SER A 257 7.95 -1.21 -13.46
C SER A 257 9.01 -2.31 -13.65
N PRO A 258 9.56 -2.88 -12.57
CA PRO A 258 10.35 -4.10 -12.66
C PRO A 258 9.68 -5.20 -13.49
N GLY A 259 8.37 -5.37 -13.32
CA GLY A 259 7.60 -6.35 -14.08
C GLY A 259 7.56 -6.09 -15.59
N ASP A 260 7.55 -4.82 -16.02
CA ASP A 260 7.59 -4.47 -17.44
C ASP A 260 8.96 -4.74 -18.05
N ILE A 261 10.04 -4.47 -17.31
CA ILE A 261 11.40 -4.80 -17.73
C ILE A 261 11.56 -6.31 -17.86
N LEU A 262 11.13 -7.08 -16.85
CA LEU A 262 11.18 -8.53 -16.89
C LEU A 262 10.33 -9.09 -18.04
N HIS A 263 9.18 -8.47 -18.32
CA HIS A 263 8.37 -8.83 -19.48
C HIS A 263 9.11 -8.57 -20.80
N ALA A 264 9.78 -7.43 -20.94
CA ALA A 264 10.59 -7.11 -22.13
C ALA A 264 11.74 -8.11 -22.33
N MET A 265 12.50 -8.43 -21.26
CA MET A 265 13.54 -9.45 -21.31
C MET A 265 12.97 -10.82 -21.72
N TRP A 266 11.80 -11.18 -21.19
CA TRP A 266 11.11 -12.39 -21.58
C TRP A 266 10.70 -12.34 -23.06
N THR A 267 10.05 -11.30 -23.55
CA THR A 267 9.61 -11.26 -24.95
C THR A 267 10.73 -11.04 -25.95
N GLY A 268 11.98 -10.83 -25.48
CA GLY A 268 13.14 -10.57 -26.33
C GLY A 268 13.21 -9.12 -26.82
N VAL A 269 12.44 -8.22 -26.21
CA VAL A 269 12.53 -6.78 -26.45
C VAL A 269 13.81 -6.27 -25.78
N PRO A 270 14.68 -5.54 -26.49
CA PRO A 270 15.90 -4.97 -25.91
C PRO A 270 15.58 -4.07 -24.70
N VAL A 271 16.30 -4.26 -23.61
CA VAL A 271 16.20 -3.44 -22.39
C VAL A 271 17.43 -2.54 -22.30
N HIS A 272 17.22 -1.27 -21.94
CA HIS A 272 18.31 -0.30 -21.82
C HIS A 272 19.22 -0.64 -20.63
N GLN A 273 20.54 -0.45 -20.77
CA GLN A 273 21.50 -0.74 -19.69
C GLN A 273 21.22 0.05 -18.41
N GLU A 274 20.75 1.30 -18.54
CA GLU A 274 20.37 2.13 -17.39
C GLU A 274 19.17 1.55 -16.63
N GLN A 275 18.19 0.97 -17.34
CA GLN A 275 17.05 0.32 -16.71
C GLN A 275 17.46 -0.93 -15.94
N MET A 276 18.41 -1.71 -16.49
CA MET A 276 19.00 -2.86 -15.78
C MET A 276 19.82 -2.44 -14.56
N ARG A 277 20.51 -1.30 -14.62
CA ARG A 277 21.20 -0.73 -13.45
C ARG A 277 20.23 -0.51 -12.29
N TRP A 278 19.04 0.04 -12.56
CA TRP A 278 18.01 0.24 -11.52
C TRP A 278 17.48 -1.08 -10.95
N MET A 279 17.29 -2.11 -11.80
CA MET A 279 16.91 -3.45 -11.34
C MET A 279 17.93 -4.01 -10.34
N HIS A 280 19.23 -3.93 -10.66
CA HIS A 280 20.29 -4.36 -9.76
C HIS A 280 20.38 -3.50 -8.50
N ARG A 281 20.13 -2.19 -8.57
CA ARG A 281 20.04 -1.35 -7.36
C ARG A 281 18.95 -1.84 -6.39
N PHE A 282 17.78 -2.24 -6.89
CA PHE A 282 16.75 -2.82 -6.03
C PHE A 282 17.16 -4.18 -5.46
N GLU A 283 17.87 -5.01 -6.24
CA GLU A 283 18.44 -6.28 -5.78
C GLU A 283 19.48 -6.07 -4.66
N GLU A 284 20.38 -5.10 -4.80
CA GLU A 284 21.34 -4.70 -3.76
C GLU A 284 20.64 -4.28 -2.46
N LEU A 285 19.56 -3.49 -2.54
CA LEU A 285 18.81 -3.06 -1.36
C LEU A 285 18.14 -4.23 -0.65
N VAL A 286 17.53 -5.15 -1.40
CA VAL A 286 16.94 -6.37 -0.83
C VAL A 286 17.99 -7.22 -0.11
N GLY A 287 19.20 -7.31 -0.68
CA GLY A 287 20.32 -8.03 -0.07
C GLY A 287 20.77 -7.46 1.28
N LYS A 288 20.41 -6.20 1.59
CA LYS A 288 20.74 -5.51 2.85
C LYS A 288 19.65 -5.59 3.92
N THR A 289 18.61 -6.41 3.75
CA THR A 289 17.52 -6.52 4.74
C THR A 289 17.97 -6.96 6.15
N GLN A 290 19.14 -7.59 6.27
CA GLN A 290 19.77 -7.93 7.56
C GLN A 290 20.61 -6.78 8.16
N ASP A 291 20.98 -5.79 7.34
CA ASP A 291 21.72 -4.58 7.71
C ASP A 291 20.82 -3.35 7.49
N LEU A 292 20.01 -3.04 8.50
CA LEU A 292 19.00 -1.97 8.40
C LEU A 292 19.61 -0.57 8.23
N GLU A 293 20.82 -0.35 8.72
CA GLU A 293 21.56 0.90 8.51
C GLU A 293 22.01 1.01 7.06
N GLY A 294 22.63 -0.05 6.51
CA GLY A 294 23.02 -0.12 5.11
C GLY A 294 21.85 -0.06 4.13
N LEU A 295 20.70 -0.66 4.48
CA LEU A 295 19.45 -0.53 3.72
C LEU A 295 18.94 0.91 3.74
N GLY A 296 18.93 1.56 4.91
CA GLY A 296 18.54 2.96 5.07
C GLY A 296 19.41 3.90 4.23
N ALA A 297 20.74 3.78 4.36
CA ALA A 297 21.69 4.55 3.57
C ALA A 297 21.53 4.29 2.06
N GLY A 298 21.29 3.04 1.67
CA GLY A 298 21.03 2.67 0.28
C GLY A 298 19.75 3.30 -0.28
N LEU A 299 18.67 3.38 0.49
CA LEU A 299 17.42 4.04 0.08
C LEU A 299 17.60 5.55 -0.11
N VAL A 300 18.37 6.20 0.76
CA VAL A 300 18.73 7.61 0.63
C VAL A 300 19.56 7.84 -0.63
N ALA A 301 20.57 7.00 -0.88
CA ALA A 301 21.37 7.05 -2.09
C ALA A 301 20.53 6.81 -3.36
N LEU A 302 19.65 5.82 -3.35
CA LEU A 302 18.73 5.54 -4.46
C LEU A 302 17.86 6.76 -4.79
N GLN A 303 17.32 7.44 -3.78
CA GLN A 303 16.51 8.65 -3.99
C GLN A 303 17.32 9.76 -4.66
N LYS A 304 18.56 9.97 -4.22
CA LYS A 304 19.47 10.95 -4.82
C LYS A 304 19.79 10.60 -6.28
N ASP A 305 20.21 9.37 -6.53
CA ASP A 305 20.57 8.87 -7.87
C ASP A 305 19.37 8.98 -8.83
N LEU A 306 18.16 8.59 -8.39
CA LEU A 306 16.95 8.71 -9.20
C LEU A 306 16.60 10.17 -9.48
N ARG A 307 16.73 11.05 -8.47
CA ARG A 307 16.50 12.48 -8.62
C ARG A 307 17.38 13.06 -9.72
N GLU A 308 18.67 12.74 -9.68
CA GLU A 308 19.64 13.16 -10.70
C GLU A 308 19.28 12.57 -12.07
N ALA A 309 19.00 11.27 -12.15
CA ALA A 309 18.71 10.59 -13.41
C ALA A 309 17.41 11.06 -14.10
N GLY A 310 16.39 11.44 -13.33
CA GLY A 310 15.15 11.95 -13.91
C GLY A 310 15.19 13.45 -14.24
N THR A 311 16.28 14.17 -13.93
CA THR A 311 16.39 15.58 -14.32
C THR A 311 16.30 15.67 -15.85
N GLY A 312 15.30 16.42 -16.35
CA GLY A 312 14.99 16.51 -17.79
C GLY A 312 13.85 15.60 -18.26
N HIS A 313 13.46 14.57 -17.50
CA HIS A 313 12.31 13.71 -17.84
C HIS A 313 10.99 14.20 -17.22
N PHE A 314 11.04 14.82 -16.03
CA PHE A 314 9.88 15.43 -15.38
C PHE A 314 10.27 16.46 -14.34
N ASP A 315 9.29 17.27 -13.92
CA ASP A 315 9.46 18.32 -12.92
C ASP A 315 9.52 17.73 -11.50
N TYR A 316 10.73 17.45 -11.02
CA TYR A 316 10.98 17.06 -9.62
C TYR A 316 10.54 18.10 -8.60
N GLY A 317 10.43 19.38 -8.98
CA GLY A 317 9.88 20.42 -8.11
C GLY A 317 8.45 20.10 -7.69
N LYS A 318 7.64 19.50 -8.57
CA LYS A 318 6.29 19.03 -8.23
C LYS A 318 6.29 17.85 -7.27
N VAL A 319 7.29 16.97 -7.34
CA VAL A 319 7.44 15.84 -6.40
C VAL A 319 7.71 16.37 -4.99
N ASP A 320 8.70 17.25 -4.84
CA ASP A 320 9.03 17.87 -3.55
C ASP A 320 7.86 18.70 -2.99
N MET A 321 7.18 19.46 -3.85
CA MET A 321 6.02 20.25 -3.47
C MET A 321 4.85 19.39 -2.98
N GLU A 322 4.60 18.25 -3.63
CA GLU A 322 3.52 17.34 -3.25
C GLU A 322 3.79 16.63 -1.91
N VAL A 323 5.04 16.26 -1.64
CA VAL A 323 5.42 15.72 -0.31
C VAL A 323 5.16 16.78 0.77
N ARG A 324 5.65 18.02 0.57
CA ARG A 324 5.43 19.13 1.51
C ARG A 324 3.95 19.45 1.69
N PHE A 325 3.15 19.39 0.61
CA PHE A 325 1.72 19.63 0.65
C PHE A 325 0.99 18.68 1.59
N TYR A 326 1.27 17.37 1.51
CA TYR A 326 0.66 16.40 2.42
C TYR A 326 1.22 16.48 3.84
N GLN A 327 2.50 16.80 4.03
CA GLN A 327 3.08 17.01 5.37
C GLN A 327 2.52 18.26 6.07
N ALA A 328 2.07 19.26 5.31
CA ALA A 328 1.57 20.50 5.86
C ALA A 328 0.13 20.41 6.39
N ASP A 329 -0.65 19.39 6.00
CA ASP A 329 -2.01 19.13 6.48
C ASP A 329 -2.93 20.37 6.44
N TRP A 330 -2.83 21.17 5.37
CA TRP A 330 -3.53 22.46 5.22
C TRP A 330 -5.04 22.39 5.53
N PHE A 331 -5.72 21.34 5.05
CA PHE A 331 -7.16 21.16 5.26
C PHE A 331 -7.51 20.82 6.72
N TYR A 332 -6.68 20.04 7.42
CA TYR A 332 -6.91 19.75 8.83
C TYR A 332 -6.67 20.99 9.70
N LYS A 333 -5.62 21.76 9.40
CA LYS A 333 -5.37 23.04 10.06
C LYS A 333 -6.52 24.02 9.84
N ALA A 334 -7.04 24.12 8.61
CA ALA A 334 -8.22 24.92 8.32
C ALA A 334 -9.45 24.43 9.11
N LEU A 335 -9.71 23.11 9.13
CA LEU A 335 -10.79 22.52 9.92
C LEU A 335 -10.68 22.87 11.41
N TYR A 336 -9.47 22.80 11.98
CA TYR A 336 -9.25 23.19 13.38
C TYR A 336 -9.55 24.67 13.62
N LEU A 337 -9.16 25.56 12.70
CA LEU A 337 -9.50 26.98 12.81
C LEU A 337 -11.01 27.22 12.76
N PHE A 338 -11.74 26.53 11.88
CA PHE A 338 -13.19 26.65 11.82
C PHE A 338 -13.88 26.10 13.07
N LEU A 339 -13.48 24.91 13.54
CA LEU A 339 -14.05 24.30 14.75
C LEU A 339 -13.75 25.15 15.99
N PHE A 340 -12.51 25.58 16.15
CA PHE A 340 -12.12 26.44 17.26
C PHE A 340 -12.82 27.79 17.20
N GLY A 341 -12.94 28.39 16.01
CA GLY A 341 -13.70 29.60 15.77
C GLY A 341 -15.16 29.45 16.21
N PHE A 342 -15.83 28.39 15.76
CA PHE A 342 -17.20 28.08 16.17
C PHE A 342 -17.34 27.95 17.69
N LEU A 343 -16.47 27.17 18.34
CA LEU A 343 -16.53 26.95 19.79
C LEU A 343 -16.30 28.24 20.58
N VAL A 344 -15.32 29.05 20.20
CA VAL A 344 -15.05 30.35 20.83
C VAL A 344 -16.24 31.29 20.66
N CYS A 345 -16.84 31.35 19.46
CA CYS A 345 -18.04 32.15 19.23
C CYS A 345 -19.20 31.70 20.10
N ALA A 346 -19.50 30.41 20.10
CA ALA A 346 -20.59 29.82 20.87
C ALA A 346 -20.41 30.09 22.37
N PHE A 347 -19.18 29.93 22.89
CA PHE A 347 -18.86 30.18 24.29
C PHE A 347 -19.00 31.66 24.66
N LEU A 348 -18.46 32.57 23.84
CA LEU A 348 -18.56 34.01 24.11
C LEU A 348 -19.99 34.53 23.99
N TRP A 349 -20.79 33.99 23.05
CA TRP A 349 -22.22 34.27 22.96
C TRP A 349 -22.98 33.77 24.18
N PHE A 350 -22.70 32.54 24.64
CA PHE A 350 -23.28 31.98 25.86
C PHE A 350 -22.95 32.84 27.09
N LEU A 351 -21.69 33.24 27.27
CA LEU A 351 -21.28 34.17 28.33
C LEU A 351 -21.99 35.53 28.24
N SER A 352 -22.20 36.04 27.03
CA SER A 352 -22.94 37.29 26.83
C SER A 352 -24.45 37.17 27.16
N GLY A 353 -24.99 35.95 27.20
CA GLY A 353 -26.39 35.62 27.51
C GLY A 353 -26.65 35.35 29.00
N LEU A 354 -25.63 35.04 29.79
CA LEU A 354 -25.72 34.92 31.25
C LEU A 354 -26.02 36.29 31.88
N GLY A 355 -27.32 36.54 32.07
CA GLY A 355 -27.93 37.83 32.45
C GLY A 355 -27.30 38.53 33.65
N ASN A 356 -26.72 37.78 34.59
CA ASN A 356 -26.33 38.25 35.92
C ASN A 356 -24.84 38.60 36.07
N VAL A 357 -24.00 38.40 35.05
CA VAL A 357 -22.52 38.45 35.21
C VAL A 357 -21.86 39.68 34.57
N THR A 358 -22.54 40.44 33.69
CA THR A 358 -21.87 41.51 32.91
C THR A 358 -22.70 42.81 32.82
N ARG A 359 -22.12 43.94 33.28
CA ARG A 359 -22.63 45.30 33.02
C ARG A 359 -22.75 45.53 31.50
N GLY A 360 -23.73 46.33 31.05
CA GLY A 360 -24.08 46.50 29.63
C GLY A 360 -22.89 46.81 28.69
N GLY A 361 -21.91 47.60 29.14
CA GLY A 361 -20.68 47.88 28.39
C GLY A 361 -19.79 46.64 28.18
N ALA A 362 -19.60 45.83 29.22
CA ALA A 362 -18.83 44.58 29.13
C ALA A 362 -19.52 43.57 28.19
N ARG A 363 -20.86 43.48 28.23
CA ARG A 363 -21.62 42.61 27.30
C ARG A 363 -21.41 43.01 25.84
N ARG A 364 -21.42 44.31 25.53
CA ARG A 364 -21.14 44.81 24.17
C ARG A 364 -19.70 44.52 23.75
N MET A 365 -18.73 44.70 24.65
CA MET A 365 -17.33 44.41 24.40
C MET A 365 -17.07 42.92 24.16
N LEU A 366 -17.66 42.03 24.96
CA LEU A 366 -17.59 40.57 24.75
C LEU A 366 -18.19 40.15 23.40
N ARG A 367 -19.31 40.75 22.98
CA ARG A 367 -19.90 40.49 21.66
C ARG A 367 -18.99 40.95 20.53
N LEU A 368 -18.45 42.17 20.60
CA LEU A 368 -17.50 42.68 19.59
C LEU A 368 -16.23 41.83 19.51
N ALA A 369 -15.69 41.43 20.66
CA ALA A 369 -14.56 40.51 20.73
C ALA A 369 -14.90 39.16 20.11
N SER A 370 -16.10 38.62 20.38
CA SER A 370 -16.55 37.36 19.78
C SER A 370 -16.61 37.40 18.26
N TYR A 371 -17.14 38.49 17.69
CA TYR A 371 -17.18 38.68 16.24
C TYR A 371 -15.76 38.86 15.66
N GLY A 372 -14.90 39.63 16.33
CA GLY A 372 -13.52 39.83 15.90
C GLY A 372 -12.75 38.51 15.84
N THR A 373 -12.80 37.71 16.91
CA THR A 373 -12.14 36.39 16.97
C THR A 373 -12.75 35.40 15.97
N ALA A 374 -14.08 35.42 15.78
CA ALA A 374 -14.77 34.64 14.76
C ALA A 374 -14.18 34.91 13.37
N ILE A 375 -14.15 36.19 13.00
CA ILE A 375 -13.74 36.64 11.67
C ILE A 375 -12.27 36.27 11.44
N THR A 376 -11.38 36.52 12.40
CA THR A 376 -9.97 36.17 12.25
C THR A 376 -9.76 34.66 12.04
N LEU A 377 -10.44 33.81 12.81
CA LEU A 377 -10.31 32.36 12.69
C LEU A 377 -10.93 31.82 11.39
N VAL A 378 -12.07 32.36 10.98
CA VAL A 378 -12.72 32.01 9.70
C VAL A 378 -11.85 32.44 8.52
N VAL A 379 -11.39 33.69 8.49
CA VAL A 379 -10.51 34.21 7.43
C VAL A 379 -9.20 33.43 7.38
N GLY A 380 -8.61 33.11 8.53
CA GLY A 380 -7.44 32.24 8.61
C GLY A 380 -7.71 30.85 8.05
N GLY A 381 -8.84 30.23 8.42
CA GLY A 381 -9.28 28.94 7.88
C GLY A 381 -9.48 28.97 6.37
N GLU A 382 -10.14 30.01 5.85
CA GLU A 382 -10.36 30.22 4.41
C GLU A 382 -9.03 30.40 3.67
N ALA A 383 -8.10 31.19 4.21
CA ALA A 383 -6.78 31.37 3.62
C ALA A 383 -6.03 30.03 3.49
N LEU A 384 -6.04 29.20 4.54
CA LEU A 384 -5.43 27.86 4.47
C LEU A 384 -6.13 26.93 3.46
N LEU A 385 -7.46 27.00 3.34
CA LEU A 385 -8.20 26.26 2.31
C LEU A 385 -7.81 26.71 0.91
N ILE A 386 -7.75 28.03 0.66
CA ILE A 386 -7.37 28.61 -0.63
C ILE A 386 -5.95 28.17 -0.99
N ILE A 387 -4.99 28.29 -0.07
CA ILE A 387 -3.61 27.84 -0.27
C ILE A 387 -3.59 26.34 -0.63
N GLY A 388 -4.32 25.51 0.12
CA GLY A 388 -4.40 24.07 -0.13
C GLY A 388 -4.99 23.75 -1.51
N ILE A 389 -6.04 24.44 -1.93
CA ILE A 389 -6.68 24.27 -3.24
C ILE A 389 -5.74 24.71 -4.36
N VAL A 390 -5.11 25.89 -4.23
CA VAL A 390 -4.19 26.43 -5.23
C VAL A 390 -3.00 25.50 -5.46
N ILE A 391 -2.35 25.04 -4.38
CA ILE A 391 -1.24 24.07 -4.49
C ILE A 391 -1.73 22.79 -5.18
N ARG A 392 -2.92 22.29 -4.82
CA ARG A 392 -3.48 21.09 -5.45
C ARG A 392 -3.76 21.26 -6.94
N CYS A 393 -4.20 22.44 -7.38
CA CYS A 393 -4.37 22.79 -8.80
C CYS A 393 -3.03 22.78 -9.54
N ILE A 394 -1.99 23.42 -8.97
CA ILE A 394 -0.64 23.45 -9.54
C ILE A 394 -0.09 22.03 -9.69
N LEU A 395 -0.22 21.20 -8.65
CA LEU A 395 0.22 19.81 -8.66
C LEU A 395 -0.54 18.96 -9.69
N ARG A 396 -1.87 19.17 -9.83
CA ARG A 396 -2.71 18.40 -10.76
C ARG A 396 -2.67 18.89 -12.20
N GLY A 397 -2.22 20.11 -12.46
CA GLY A 397 -2.28 20.74 -13.78
C GLY A 397 -3.71 20.97 -14.29
N ARG A 398 -4.71 20.83 -13.41
CA ARG A 398 -6.13 21.00 -13.72
C ARG A 398 -6.90 21.46 -12.47
N PRO A 399 -8.07 22.11 -12.63
CA PRO A 399 -8.94 22.47 -11.53
C PRO A 399 -9.32 21.25 -10.66
N PRO A 400 -9.71 21.46 -9.39
CA PRO A 400 -9.86 20.39 -8.42
C PRO A 400 -11.06 19.46 -8.70
N VAL A 401 -11.96 19.83 -9.62
CA VAL A 401 -13.15 19.08 -9.99
C VAL A 401 -13.16 18.91 -11.52
N THR A 402 -13.20 17.66 -12.00
CA THR A 402 -13.50 17.38 -13.41
C THR A 402 -14.81 16.62 -13.62
N THR A 403 -15.37 15.93 -12.61
CA THR A 403 -16.80 15.51 -12.55
C THR A 403 -17.19 15.04 -11.13
N PRO A 404 -18.49 15.06 -10.75
CA PRO A 404 -18.98 14.53 -9.45
C PRO A 404 -18.93 13.00 -9.30
N TYR A 405 -18.53 12.25 -10.33
CA TYR A 405 -18.75 10.80 -10.42
C TYR A 405 -17.49 9.94 -10.35
N GLU A 406 -16.32 10.53 -10.10
CA GLU A 406 -15.07 9.76 -9.91
C GLU A 406 -14.70 9.75 -8.41
N VAL A 407 -15.20 8.74 -7.69
CA VAL A 407 -14.73 8.33 -6.35
C VAL A 407 -14.19 6.91 -6.45
#